data_AF-A0A3D1AKA0-F1
#
_entry.id   AF-A0A3D1AKA0-F1
#
_cell.length_a   1.000
_cell.length_b   1.000
_cell.length_c   1.000
_cell.angle_alpha   90.00
_cell.angle_beta   90.00
_cell.angle_gamma   90.00
#
_symmetry.space_group_name_H-M   'P 1'
#
loop_
_entity.id
_entity.type
_entity.pdbx_description
1 polymer ?
#
loop_
_entity_poly.entity_id
_entity_poly.type
_entity_poly.pdbx_seq_one_letter_code
_entity_poly.pdbx_strand_id
1 'polypeptide(L)'
;MKTNETAKKGLYVGVGVGLVLFVLAGLLPGSLLGGVVGLKIVGALYGGPMTTAILPKIILAVSMLIGVMLSAVVYVLGPGMIGWSVGYMFEAARKRAEVGDAALSQVGAE
;
A
#
# COMPACT_ATOMS: atom_id res chain seq x y z
N MET A 1 17.23 -20.59 -8.37
CA MET A 1 16.24 -19.88 -7.52
C MET A 1 14.91 -19.79 -8.27
N LYS A 2 13.93 -20.67 -8.00
CA LYS A 2 12.71 -20.84 -8.84
C LYS A 2 11.39 -20.69 -8.05
N THR A 3 11.41 -19.96 -6.93
CA THR A 3 10.30 -19.83 -5.94
C THR A 3 9.63 -18.44 -5.96
N ASN A 4 9.80 -17.69 -7.05
CA ASN A 4 9.41 -16.27 -7.07
C ASN A 4 8.12 -15.98 -7.84
N GLU A 5 7.51 -16.96 -8.53
CA GLU A 5 6.41 -16.63 -9.45
C GLU A 5 5.09 -16.39 -8.72
N THR A 6 4.72 -17.25 -7.76
CA THR A 6 3.48 -17.09 -6.98
C THR A 6 3.58 -15.90 -6.02
N ALA A 7 4.74 -15.72 -5.38
CA ALA A 7 5.00 -14.56 -4.53
C ALA A 7 4.97 -13.23 -5.31
N LYS A 8 5.53 -13.19 -6.54
CA LYS A 8 5.43 -12.01 -7.42
C LYS A 8 3.99 -11.74 -7.86
N LYS A 9 3.22 -12.79 -8.20
CA LYS A 9 1.80 -12.66 -8.53
C LYS A 9 1.00 -12.13 -7.33
N GLY A 10 1.25 -12.66 -6.13
CA GLY A 10 0.65 -12.19 -4.87
C GLY A 10 0.97 -10.74 -4.56
N LEU A 11 2.22 -10.31 -4.77
CA LEU A 11 2.63 -8.90 -4.63
C LEU A 11 1.90 -8.00 -5.65
N TYR A 12 1.80 -8.43 -6.91
CA TYR A 12 1.15 -7.63 -7.97
C TYR A 12 -0.35 -7.46 -7.72
N VAL A 13 -1.02 -8.53 -7.28
CA VAL A 13 -2.43 -8.50 -6.87
C VAL A 13 -2.60 -7.64 -5.62
N GLY A 14 -1.73 -7.77 -4.62
CA GLY A 14 -1.75 -6.96 -3.40
C GLY A 14 -1.57 -5.47 -3.67
N VAL A 15 -0.64 -5.10 -4.55
CA VAL A 15 -0.43 -3.71 -5.01
C VAL A 15 -1.63 -3.20 -5.80
N GLY A 16 -2.20 -4.03 -6.69
CA GLY A 16 -3.40 -3.65 -7.46
C GLY A 16 -4.60 -3.37 -6.56
N VAL A 17 -4.86 -4.26 -5.59
CA VAL A 17 -5.91 -4.07 -4.57
C VAL A 17 -5.61 -2.83 -3.73
N GLY A 18 -4.37 -2.64 -3.31
CA GLY A 18 -3.94 -1.45 -2.59
C GLY A 18 -4.14 -0.13 -3.32
N LEU A 19 -3.93 -0.13 -4.64
CA LEU A 19 -4.18 1.05 -5.48
C LEU A 19 -5.68 1.39 -5.54
N VAL A 20 -6.54 0.38 -5.65
CA VAL A 20 -8.00 0.60 -5.64
C VAL A 20 -8.44 1.12 -4.26
N LEU A 21 -7.94 0.54 -3.17
CA LEU A 21 -8.18 1.03 -1.81
C LEU A 21 -7.64 2.45 -1.60
N PHE A 22 -6.48 2.78 -2.17
CA PHE A 22 -5.94 4.14 -2.14
C PHE A 22 -6.90 5.13 -2.80
N VAL A 23 -7.42 4.83 -3.98
CA VAL A 23 -8.35 5.74 -4.68
C VAL A 23 -9.66 5.91 -3.89
N LEU A 24 -10.21 4.82 -3.35
CA LEU A 24 -11.50 4.85 -2.65
C LEU A 24 -11.40 5.43 -1.23
N ALA A 25 -10.34 5.12 -0.50
CA ALA A 25 -10.24 5.36 0.94
C ALA A 25 -8.95 6.07 1.37
N GLY A 26 -7.96 6.26 0.50
CA GLY A 26 -6.69 6.93 0.82
C GLY A 26 -6.57 8.36 0.28
N LEU A 27 -7.04 8.60 -0.94
CA LEU A 27 -6.91 9.88 -1.64
C LEU A 27 -7.58 11.01 -0.86
N LEU A 28 -8.82 10.76 -0.41
CA LEU A 28 -9.63 11.71 0.36
C LEU A 28 -8.99 12.04 1.73
N PRO A 29 -8.79 11.08 2.64
CA PRO A 29 -8.20 11.39 3.95
C PRO A 29 -6.74 11.86 3.84
N GLY A 30 -5.96 11.39 2.86
CA GLY A 30 -4.60 11.87 2.63
C GLY A 30 -4.56 13.36 2.26
N SER A 31 -5.45 13.79 1.35
CA SER A 31 -5.58 15.20 0.98
C SER A 31 -6.09 16.06 2.15
N LEU A 32 -7.06 15.56 2.91
CA LEU A 32 -7.62 16.28 4.06
C LEU A 32 -6.60 16.44 5.20
N LEU A 33 -5.87 15.38 5.54
CA LEU A 33 -4.81 15.44 6.55
C LEU A 33 -3.69 16.40 6.12
N GLY A 34 -3.25 16.32 4.85
CA GLY A 34 -2.30 17.27 4.29
C GLY A 34 -2.80 18.71 4.32
N GLY A 35 -4.09 18.94 4.08
CA GLY A 35 -4.73 20.25 4.19
C GLY A 35 -4.73 20.80 5.61
N VAL A 36 -5.13 20.01 6.61
CA VAL A 36 -5.15 20.43 8.02
C VAL A 36 -3.75 20.76 8.53
N VAL A 37 -2.76 19.93 8.19
CA VAL A 37 -1.35 20.19 8.52
C VAL A 37 -0.86 21.46 7.83
N GLY A 38 -1.19 21.65 6.56
CA GLY A 38 -0.81 22.84 5.79
C GLY A 38 -1.40 24.13 6.36
N LEU A 39 -2.68 24.10 6.77
CA LEU A 39 -3.32 25.23 7.45
C LEU A 39 -2.64 25.55 8.78
N LYS A 40 -2.23 24.54 9.56
CA LYS A 40 -1.50 24.76 10.81
C LYS A 40 -0.13 25.41 10.57
N ILE A 41 0.59 24.98 9.54
CA ILE A 41 1.89 25.55 9.16
C ILE A 41 1.71 27.02 8.74
N VAL A 42 0.73 27.29 7.88
CA VAL A 42 0.41 28.67 7.45
C VAL A 42 -0.01 29.53 8.63
N GLY A 43 -0.88 29.02 9.50
CA GLY A 43 -1.34 29.73 10.69
C GLY A 43 -0.20 30.05 11.66
N ALA A 44 0.77 29.15 11.80
CA ALA A 44 1.96 29.36 12.63
C ALA A 44 2.92 30.40 12.02
N LEU A 45 3.06 30.44 10.70
CA LEU A 45 3.97 31.37 10.00
C LEU A 45 3.38 32.77 9.82
N TYR A 46 2.09 32.87 9.54
CA TYR A 46 1.41 34.11 9.15
C TYR A 46 0.40 34.63 10.18
N GLY A 47 0.26 33.97 11.33
CA GLY A 47 -0.59 34.42 12.44
C GLY A 47 -2.10 34.26 12.21
N GLY A 48 -2.51 33.67 11.09
CA GLY A 48 -3.92 33.41 10.76
C GLY A 48 -4.11 32.97 9.30
N PRO A 49 -5.28 32.41 8.94
CA PRO A 49 -5.56 32.01 7.58
C PRO A 49 -5.73 33.25 6.68
N MET A 50 -4.64 33.65 6.02
CA MET A 50 -4.67 34.73 5.03
C MET A 50 -5.38 34.26 3.75
N THR A 51 -6.63 34.65 3.59
CA THR A 51 -7.53 34.21 2.50
C THR A 51 -7.16 34.73 1.10
N THR A 52 -6.43 35.85 1.03
CA THR A 52 -6.09 36.55 -0.23
C THR A 52 -4.63 36.41 -0.67
N ALA A 53 -3.74 35.84 0.14
CA ALA A 53 -2.33 35.72 -0.20
C ALA A 53 -2.03 34.45 -1.02
N ILE A 54 -1.21 34.59 -2.07
CA ILE A 54 -0.83 33.48 -2.99
C ILE A 54 0.14 32.50 -2.30
N LEU A 55 1.08 33.01 -1.49
CA LEU A 55 2.08 32.18 -0.78
C LEU A 55 1.43 31.11 0.13
N PRO A 56 0.47 31.45 1.01
CA PRO A 56 -0.26 30.47 1.82
C PRO A 56 -0.96 29.38 1.02
N LYS A 57 -1.51 29.71 -0.16
CA LYS A 57 -2.18 28.75 -1.04
C LYS A 57 -1.20 27.75 -1.64
N ILE A 58 0.01 28.19 -1.99
CA ILE A 58 1.08 27.30 -2.48
C ILE A 58 1.51 26.34 -1.37
N ILE A 59 1.75 26.84 -0.16
CA ILE A 59 2.13 26.00 0.99
C ILE A 59 1.04 24.96 1.28
N LEU A 60 -0.23 25.38 1.24
CA LEU A 60 -1.36 24.48 1.43
C LEU A 60 -1.43 23.40 0.33
N ALA A 61 -1.28 23.79 -0.93
CA ALA A 61 -1.30 22.87 -2.06
C ALA A 61 -0.17 21.83 -1.97
N VAL A 62 1.05 22.27 -1.62
CA VAL A 62 2.19 21.39 -1.41
C VAL A 62 1.93 20.42 -0.24
N SER A 63 1.38 20.91 0.87
CA SER A 63 1.04 20.09 2.03
C SER A 63 -0.02 19.03 1.72
N MET A 64 -1.04 19.38 0.91
CA MET A 64 -2.01 18.42 0.40
C MET A 64 -1.36 17.35 -0.47
N LEU A 65 -0.44 17.74 -1.35
CA LEU A 65 0.27 16.82 -2.23
C LEU A 65 1.12 15.83 -1.41
N ILE A 66 1.80 16.32 -0.37
CA ILE A 66 2.59 15.51 0.56
C ILE A 66 1.68 14.51 1.30
N GLY A 67 0.52 14.95 1.78
CA GLY A 67 -0.46 14.08 2.45
C GLY A 67 -0.97 12.96 1.54
N VAL A 68 -1.25 13.27 0.28
CA VAL A 68 -1.64 12.28 -0.74
C VAL A 68 -0.49 11.31 -1.03
N MET A 69 0.75 11.79 -1.18
CA MET A 69 1.93 10.94 -1.39
C MET A 69 2.14 9.96 -0.25
N LEU A 70 2.06 10.42 1.01
CA LEU A 70 2.17 9.57 2.20
C LEU A 70 1.07 8.50 2.21
N SER A 71 -0.17 8.89 1.95
CA SER A 71 -1.28 7.94 1.89
C SER A 71 -1.11 6.92 0.76
N ALA A 72 -0.54 7.30 -0.38
CA ALA A 72 -0.26 6.39 -1.48
C ALA A 72 0.75 5.33 -1.08
N VAL A 73 1.83 5.72 -0.40
CA VAL A 73 2.84 4.76 0.09
C VAL A 73 2.22 3.75 1.05
N VAL A 74 1.42 4.21 2.03
CA VAL A 74 0.80 3.31 3.02
C VAL A 74 -0.18 2.35 2.37
N TYR A 75 -1.07 2.84 1.49
CA TYR A 75 -2.09 2.01 0.86
C TYR A 75 -1.57 1.12 -0.26
N VAL A 76 -0.43 1.43 -0.88
CA VAL A 76 0.18 0.57 -1.91
C VAL A 76 1.09 -0.47 -1.27
N LEU A 77 1.96 -0.06 -0.35
CA LEU A 77 2.93 -0.97 0.27
C LEU A 77 2.28 -1.91 1.29
N GLY A 78 1.29 -1.45 2.06
CA GLY A 78 0.63 -2.26 3.09
C GLY A 78 0.02 -3.55 2.53
N PRO A 79 -1.01 -3.47 1.66
CA PRO A 79 -1.60 -4.65 1.02
C PRO A 79 -0.65 -5.34 0.04
N GLY A 80 0.33 -4.65 -0.54
CA GLY A 80 1.41 -5.29 -1.30
C GLY A 80 2.22 -6.28 -0.46
N MET A 81 2.66 -5.86 0.74
CA MET A 81 3.37 -6.73 1.68
C MET A 81 2.49 -7.89 2.16
N ILE A 82 1.22 -7.62 2.47
CA ILE A 82 0.26 -8.67 2.87
C ILE A 82 0.06 -9.68 1.73
N GLY A 83 -0.14 -9.21 0.50
CA GLY A 83 -0.31 -10.06 -0.69
C GLY A 83 0.93 -10.92 -0.98
N TRP A 84 2.12 -10.38 -0.75
CA TRP A 84 3.37 -11.13 -0.84
C TRP A 84 3.49 -12.21 0.25
N SER A 85 3.18 -11.87 1.51
CA SER A 85 3.19 -12.83 2.62
C SER A 85 2.20 -13.97 2.40
N VAL A 86 0.97 -13.65 1.97
CA VAL A 86 -0.06 -14.65 1.65
C VAL A 86 0.38 -15.53 0.49
N GLY A 87 0.94 -14.95 -0.58
CA GLY A 87 1.50 -15.72 -1.71
C GLY A 87 2.60 -16.70 -1.29
N TYR A 88 3.45 -16.32 -0.33
CA TYR A 88 4.48 -17.19 0.23
C TYR A 88 3.89 -18.34 1.05
N MET A 89 2.85 -18.07 1.84
CA MET A 89 2.15 -19.11 2.61
C MET A 89 1.47 -20.13 1.70
N PHE A 90 0.83 -19.70 0.62
CA PHE A 90 0.21 -20.61 -0.36
C PHE A 90 1.26 -21.47 -1.08
N GLU A 91 2.40 -20.90 -1.45
CA GLU A 91 3.48 -21.66 -2.08
C GLU A 91 4.08 -22.70 -1.11
N ALA A 92 4.27 -22.34 0.15
CA ALA A 92 4.72 -23.26 1.20
C ALA A 92 3.71 -24.40 1.46
N ALA A 93 2.40 -24.11 1.45
CA ALA A 93 1.35 -25.11 1.61
C ALA A 93 1.29 -26.07 0.42
N ARG A 94 1.38 -25.55 -0.82
CA ARG A 94 1.38 -26.36 -2.04
C ARG A 94 2.58 -27.29 -2.12
N LYS A 95 3.76 -26.81 -1.73
CA LYS A 95 4.98 -27.63 -1.72
C LYS A 95 4.91 -28.79 -0.71
N ARG A 96 4.19 -28.61 0.41
CA ARG A 96 3.92 -29.70 1.37
C ARG A 96 2.90 -30.70 0.82
N ALA A 97 1.88 -30.24 0.10
CA ALA A 97 0.91 -31.12 -0.55
C ALA A 97 1.56 -31.99 -1.64
N GLU A 98 2.41 -31.40 -2.50
CA GLU A 98 3.14 -32.13 -3.55
C GLU A 98 4.11 -33.19 -2.97
N VAL A 99 4.73 -32.92 -1.81
CA VAL A 99 5.59 -33.90 -1.10
C VAL A 99 4.77 -35.04 -0.49
N GLY A 100 3.56 -34.75 0.02
CA GLY A 100 2.65 -35.77 0.55
C GLY A 100 2.11 -36.70 -0.54
N ASP A 101 1.80 -36.16 -1.72
CA ASP A 101 1.30 -36.91 -2.87
C ASP A 101 2.40 -37.80 -3.50
N ALA A 102 3.64 -37.29 -3.56
CA ALA A 102 4.80 -38.07 -4.01
C ALA A 102 5.16 -39.22 -3.03
N ALA A 103 4.94 -39.03 -1.73
CA ALA A 103 5.13 -40.09 -0.74
C ALA A 103 4.04 -41.18 -0.83
N LEU A 104 2.80 -40.79 -1.16
CA LEU A 104 1.69 -41.74 -1.35
C LEU A 104 1.81 -42.55 -2.64
N SER A 105 2.35 -41.98 -3.73
CA SER A 105 2.56 -42.74 -4.98
C SER A 105 3.71 -43.75 -4.90
N GLN A 106 4.71 -43.50 -4.04
CA GLN A 106 5.78 -44.46 -3.76
C GLN A 106 5.28 -45.66 -2.95
N VAL A 107 4.35 -45.45 -2.00
CA VAL A 107 3.74 -46.52 -1.18
C VAL A 107 2.72 -47.35 -1.96
N GLY A 108 2.10 -46.79 -3.02
CA GLY A 108 1.19 -47.53 -3.90
C GLY A 108 1.86 -48.30 -5.04
N ALA A 109 3.19 -48.21 -5.18
CA ALA A 109 3.99 -48.88 -6.20
C ALA A 109 4.79 -50.09 -5.67
N GLU A 110 4.65 -50.41 -4.37
CA GLU A 110 5.18 -51.63 -3.73
C GLU A 110 4.10 -52.72 -3.59
#